data_AF-A0A7X0RV98-F1
#
_entry.id   AF-A0A7X0RV98-F1
#
_cell.length_a   1.000
_cell.length_b   1.000
_cell.length_c   1.000
_cell.angle_alpha   90.00
_cell.angle_beta   90.00
_cell.angle_gamma   90.00
#
_symmetry.space_group_name_H-M   'P 1'
#
loop_
_entity.id
_entity.type
_entity.pdbx_description
1 polymer ?
#
loop_
_entity_poly.entity_id
_entity_poly.type
_entity_poly.pdbx_seq_one_letter_code
_entity_poly.pdbx_strand_id
1 'polypeptide(L)'
;MKLPSRKVLAAALGLAIAVSGPAAASAAADIGWTQSGKLYEVRTWAGQAEPGAKDGKPAEASLFYPYSIAQLSDGKLLVADRGNHLIRTLTPDQLATYSGLSIGGDASGLPLGAYHDDKVPQAAFDSPKGVAVDGQGNVYVADSGNHAIRKIGKGGTVTTLAGNGLLGSDDGQGAKATFFAPSDVAADDRGNVYVADTLNHLIRKVAPDGTVTTLNAASTRAVQVVPGAVESAGDFADGPIASAKFNEPSGLALDAKGNLYVSDRGNQNIRYIDFAAGTVTTVAGGAPTYAAGSLYAAGDYADGPAADARFHAPEGLAVAPDGTLVIADGLNHAVRLLKDGKVATLAGEGGEYGAADGVLTAATFNHPTDVAILSDGRLAIADENGQKVRILAKYSGSNTVTKDGKVKTLLNGVLLKTEAPALLEQGAVLLPLRSVGQALGYAVSFDSKAKTGKLAKGDVVYAIANGQKKVVKQAGGTSSELVLNGAPVVRNGSLYVPVRFFATESDLDIQWDASAGAVVIRSKNF
;
A
#
# COMPACT_ATOMS: atom_id res chain seq x y z
N MET A 1 -59.91 -46.99 40.84
CA MET A 1 -59.30 -48.17 40.18
C MET A 1 -58.73 -47.71 38.83
N LYS A 2 -57.40 -47.81 38.68
CA LYS A 2 -56.53 -47.61 37.50
C LYS A 2 -56.37 -46.18 36.88
N LEU A 3 -55.17 -45.63 37.12
CA LEU A 3 -54.39 -44.70 36.27
C LEU A 3 -54.06 -45.32 34.90
N PRO A 4 -53.72 -44.54 33.83
CA PRO A 4 -52.30 -44.21 33.59
C PRO A 4 -51.95 -42.85 32.92
N SER A 5 -50.77 -42.37 33.33
CA SER A 5 -49.68 -41.71 32.59
C SER A 5 -49.93 -40.50 31.65
N ARG A 6 -49.45 -39.33 32.08
CA ARG A 6 -48.78 -38.37 31.19
C ARG A 6 -47.38 -38.04 31.70
N LYS A 7 -46.41 -38.24 30.82
CA LYS A 7 -44.97 -38.12 31.02
C LYS A 7 -44.60 -36.65 31.27
N VAL A 8 -43.82 -36.41 32.32
CA VAL A 8 -43.09 -35.17 32.55
C VAL A 8 -41.88 -35.17 31.60
N LEU A 9 -41.81 -34.18 30.70
CA LEU A 9 -40.61 -33.92 29.90
C LEU A 9 -39.62 -33.18 30.80
N ALA A 10 -38.57 -33.86 31.24
CA ALA A 10 -37.42 -33.23 31.87
C ALA A 10 -36.59 -32.53 30.79
N ALA A 11 -36.49 -31.20 30.88
CA ALA A 11 -35.54 -30.43 30.09
C ALA A 11 -34.13 -30.70 30.62
N ALA A 12 -33.33 -31.44 29.86
CA ALA A 12 -31.92 -31.63 30.12
C ALA A 12 -31.17 -30.33 29.78
N LEU A 13 -30.70 -29.63 30.82
CA LEU A 13 -29.81 -28.49 30.70
C LEU A 13 -28.42 -29.02 30.30
N GLY A 14 -28.13 -29.04 29.00
CA GLY A 14 -26.80 -29.38 28.48
C GLY A 14 -25.81 -28.25 28.75
N LEU A 15 -24.98 -28.41 29.78
CA LEU A 15 -23.87 -27.53 30.08
C LEU A 15 -22.76 -27.75 29.03
N ALA A 16 -22.73 -26.93 27.98
CA ALA A 16 -21.63 -26.91 27.03
C ALA A 16 -20.40 -26.28 27.69
N ILE A 17 -19.45 -27.12 28.12
CA ILE A 17 -18.13 -26.68 28.56
C ILE A 17 -17.36 -26.26 27.30
N ALA A 18 -17.30 -24.96 27.04
CA ALA A 18 -16.40 -24.39 26.06
C ALA A 18 -14.96 -24.59 26.56
N VAL A 19 -14.28 -25.60 26.01
CA VAL A 19 -12.83 -25.72 26.15
C VAL A 19 -12.22 -24.71 25.18
N SER A 20 -12.03 -23.48 25.66
CA SER A 20 -11.16 -22.52 25.00
C SER A 20 -9.73 -23.05 25.10
N GLY A 21 -9.24 -23.66 24.02
CA GLY A 21 -7.79 -23.82 23.85
C GLY A 21 -7.14 -22.44 23.90
N PRO A 22 -5.88 -22.33 24.36
CA PRO A 22 -5.18 -21.05 24.34
C PRO A 22 -5.09 -20.59 22.88
N ALA A 23 -5.90 -19.60 22.52
CA ALA A 23 -5.62 -18.80 21.35
C ALA A 23 -4.22 -18.25 21.58
N ALA A 24 -3.26 -18.67 20.75
CA ALA A 24 -1.99 -17.98 20.67
C ALA A 24 -2.35 -16.51 20.45
N ALA A 25 -2.05 -15.66 21.43
CA ALA A 25 -2.24 -14.23 21.29
C ALA A 25 -1.44 -13.84 20.03
N SER A 26 -2.15 -13.53 18.93
CA SER A 26 -1.48 -12.99 17.77
C SER A 26 -0.82 -11.71 18.27
N ALA A 27 0.50 -11.65 18.21
CA ALA A 27 1.20 -10.40 18.47
C ALA A 27 0.50 -9.33 17.62
N ALA A 28 0.10 -8.22 18.23
CA ALA A 28 -0.55 -7.14 17.49
C ALA A 28 0.33 -6.77 16.29
N ALA A 29 -0.29 -6.59 15.13
CA ALA A 29 0.38 -6.22 13.89
C ALA A 29 1.31 -5.01 14.12
N ASP A 30 2.59 -5.09 13.73
CA ASP A 30 3.55 -3.98 13.89
C ASP A 30 3.34 -2.93 12.80
N ILE A 31 2.36 -2.06 13.02
CA ILE A 31 2.02 -0.94 12.14
C ILE A 31 2.76 0.35 12.51
N GLY A 32 3.96 0.28 13.10
CA GLY A 32 4.71 1.47 13.54
C GLY A 32 4.93 2.55 12.46
N TRP A 33 4.82 2.18 11.18
CA TRP A 33 4.85 3.11 10.04
C TRP A 33 3.69 4.12 10.03
N THR A 34 2.56 3.85 10.70
CA THR A 34 1.47 4.84 10.86
C THR A 34 1.82 5.98 11.82
N GLN A 35 2.92 5.84 12.57
CA GLN A 35 3.41 6.83 13.54
C GLN A 35 4.71 7.47 13.07
N SER A 36 5.60 6.68 12.47
CA SER A 36 6.89 7.13 11.98
C SER A 36 7.44 6.18 10.92
N GLY A 37 7.77 6.72 9.74
CA GLY A 37 8.45 5.99 8.66
C GLY A 37 9.93 5.66 8.91
N LYS A 38 10.49 6.04 10.06
CA LYS A 38 11.88 5.71 10.42
C LYS A 38 12.09 4.20 10.48
N LEU A 39 13.18 3.74 9.87
CA LEU A 39 13.55 2.33 9.75
C LEU A 39 12.46 1.49 9.06
N TYR A 40 11.69 2.09 8.16
CA TYR A 40 10.88 1.37 7.18
C TYR A 40 11.48 1.54 5.78
N GLU A 41 11.10 0.62 4.90
CA GLU A 41 11.56 0.58 3.51
C GLU A 41 10.53 -0.12 2.63
N VAL A 42 10.55 0.21 1.34
CA VAL A 42 9.74 -0.41 0.31
C VAL A 42 10.64 -1.33 -0.53
N ARG A 43 10.18 -2.56 -0.73
CA ARG A 43 10.83 -3.56 -1.58
C ARG A 43 9.85 -4.11 -2.60
N THR A 44 10.37 -4.53 -3.75
CA THR A 44 9.62 -5.35 -4.69
C THR A 44 9.47 -6.74 -4.06
N TRP A 45 8.22 -7.17 -3.85
CA TRP A 45 7.95 -8.54 -3.41
C TRP A 45 7.90 -9.45 -4.63
N ALA A 46 7.11 -9.09 -5.65
CA ALA A 46 6.93 -9.89 -6.85
C ALA A 46 6.80 -9.03 -8.11
N GLY A 47 7.09 -9.64 -9.26
CA GLY A 47 6.96 -9.00 -10.57
C GLY A 47 8.30 -8.51 -11.12
N GLN A 48 8.34 -8.40 -12.44
CA GLN A 48 9.47 -7.89 -13.22
C GLN A 48 9.02 -6.67 -14.00
N ALA A 49 9.96 -5.85 -14.49
CA ALA A 49 9.62 -4.67 -15.28
C ALA A 49 8.88 -5.03 -16.59
N GLU A 50 9.21 -6.17 -17.19
CA GLU A 50 8.53 -6.65 -18.39
C GLU A 50 7.19 -7.32 -18.03
N PRO A 51 6.09 -6.93 -18.70
CA PRO A 51 4.79 -7.51 -18.46
C PRO A 51 4.74 -8.98 -18.88
N GLY A 52 3.97 -9.79 -18.15
CA GLY A 52 3.68 -11.17 -18.55
C GLY A 52 2.98 -11.98 -17.45
N ALA A 53 2.79 -13.27 -17.69
CA ALA A 53 2.03 -14.17 -16.81
C ALA A 53 2.87 -15.30 -16.17
N LYS A 54 4.21 -15.15 -16.13
CA LYS A 54 5.09 -16.25 -15.70
C LYS A 54 4.90 -16.53 -14.20
N ASP A 55 4.57 -17.77 -13.86
CA ASP A 55 4.59 -18.30 -12.48
C ASP A 55 6.03 -18.62 -12.04
N GLY A 56 6.27 -18.63 -10.72
CA GLY A 56 7.56 -19.04 -10.16
C GLY A 56 7.93 -18.31 -8.88
N LYS A 57 9.22 -18.20 -8.59
CA LYS A 57 9.70 -17.38 -7.47
C LYS A 57 9.30 -15.92 -7.69
N PRO A 58 8.92 -15.15 -6.65
CA PRO A 58 8.42 -13.79 -6.81
C PRO A 58 9.32 -12.86 -7.64
N ALA A 59 10.65 -12.96 -7.48
CA ALA A 59 11.62 -12.15 -8.24
C ALA A 59 11.81 -12.56 -9.72
N GLU A 60 11.34 -13.76 -10.09
CA GLU A 60 11.48 -14.33 -11.44
C GLU A 60 10.16 -14.41 -12.21
N ALA A 61 9.05 -14.16 -11.50
CA ALA A 61 7.69 -14.22 -12.00
C ALA A 61 7.27 -12.87 -12.59
N SER A 62 6.38 -12.88 -13.58
CA SER A 62 5.86 -11.66 -14.20
C SER A 62 4.37 -11.48 -13.92
N LEU A 63 4.00 -10.20 -13.87
CA LEU A 63 2.64 -9.69 -13.76
C LEU A 63 2.38 -8.78 -14.96
N PHE A 64 1.12 -8.51 -15.25
CA PHE A 64 0.71 -7.55 -16.27
C PHE A 64 -0.45 -6.70 -15.73
N TYR A 65 -0.13 -5.48 -15.31
CA TYR A 65 -1.02 -4.52 -14.66
C TYR A 65 -1.71 -5.11 -13.42
N PRO A 66 -0.94 -5.45 -12.35
CA PRO A 66 -1.54 -5.86 -11.08
C PRO A 66 -2.37 -4.70 -10.49
N TYR A 67 -3.64 -4.95 -10.17
CA TYR A 67 -4.60 -3.90 -9.80
C TYR A 67 -5.01 -3.91 -8.33
N SER A 68 -5.22 -5.08 -7.72
CA SER A 68 -5.73 -5.19 -6.35
C SER A 68 -5.07 -6.33 -5.58
N ILE A 69 -4.99 -6.18 -4.26
CA ILE A 69 -4.39 -7.15 -3.34
C ILE A 69 -5.33 -7.43 -2.16
N ALA A 70 -5.55 -8.69 -1.84
CA ALA A 70 -6.26 -9.10 -0.63
C ALA A 70 -5.52 -10.24 0.10
N GLN A 71 -5.51 -10.25 1.43
CA GLN A 71 -4.91 -11.34 2.19
C GLN A 71 -5.96 -12.42 2.53
N LEU A 72 -5.62 -13.68 2.25
CA LEU A 72 -6.36 -14.85 2.72
C LEU A 72 -6.03 -15.15 4.20
N SER A 73 -6.93 -15.86 4.88
CA SER A 73 -6.74 -16.24 6.29
C SER A 73 -5.51 -17.12 6.56
N ASP A 74 -4.97 -17.78 5.53
CA ASP A 74 -3.73 -18.56 5.61
C ASP A 74 -2.46 -17.73 5.39
N GLY A 75 -2.60 -16.41 5.23
CA GLY A 75 -1.52 -15.43 5.06
C GLY A 75 -1.09 -15.20 3.61
N LYS A 76 -1.56 -16.02 2.65
CA LYS A 76 -1.28 -15.79 1.22
C LYS A 76 -1.98 -14.54 0.73
N LEU A 77 -1.38 -13.87 -0.25
CA LEU A 77 -2.04 -12.76 -0.93
C LEU A 77 -2.70 -13.25 -2.21
N LEU A 78 -3.89 -12.73 -2.50
CA LEU A 78 -4.47 -12.70 -3.82
C LEU A 78 -4.05 -11.42 -4.51
N VAL A 79 -3.75 -11.52 -5.81
CA VAL A 79 -3.42 -10.37 -6.66
C VAL A 79 -4.30 -10.46 -7.90
N ALA A 80 -5.07 -9.42 -8.18
CA ALA A 80 -5.74 -9.30 -9.48
C ALA A 80 -4.73 -8.83 -10.52
N ASP A 81 -4.38 -9.73 -11.42
CA ASP A 81 -3.40 -9.52 -12.48
C ASP A 81 -4.17 -9.20 -13.77
N ARG A 82 -4.64 -7.95 -13.81
CA ARG A 82 -5.74 -7.50 -14.68
C ARG A 82 -5.42 -7.72 -16.15
N GLY A 83 -4.23 -7.32 -16.58
CA GLY A 83 -3.78 -7.43 -17.96
C GLY A 83 -3.62 -8.88 -18.43
N ASN A 84 -3.49 -9.84 -17.51
CA ASN A 84 -3.50 -11.27 -17.84
C ASN A 84 -4.87 -11.93 -17.68
N HIS A 85 -5.88 -11.20 -17.20
CA HIS A 85 -7.20 -11.73 -16.86
C HIS A 85 -7.14 -12.85 -15.79
N LEU A 86 -6.19 -12.77 -14.86
CA LEU A 86 -5.94 -13.78 -13.83
C LEU A 86 -6.15 -13.23 -12.41
N ILE A 87 -6.50 -14.14 -11.50
CA ILE A 87 -6.25 -13.99 -10.07
C ILE A 87 -5.02 -14.83 -9.74
N ARG A 88 -4.01 -14.21 -9.11
CA ARG A 88 -2.76 -14.86 -8.70
C ARG A 88 -2.74 -15.05 -7.19
N THR A 89 -1.94 -16.01 -6.72
CA THR A 89 -1.56 -16.14 -5.31
C THR A 89 -0.10 -15.80 -5.12
N LEU A 90 0.23 -15.05 -4.08
CA LEU A 90 1.59 -14.66 -3.71
C LEU A 90 1.92 -15.10 -2.28
N THR A 91 3.08 -15.73 -2.13
CA THR A 91 3.72 -16.10 -0.87
C THR A 91 5.17 -15.57 -0.86
N PRO A 92 5.93 -15.72 0.25
CA PRO A 92 7.35 -15.39 0.23
C PRO A 92 8.15 -16.14 -0.84
N ASP A 93 7.74 -17.35 -1.21
CA ASP A 93 8.51 -18.25 -2.07
C ASP A 93 7.93 -18.41 -3.47
N GLN A 94 6.66 -18.03 -3.69
CA GLN A 94 5.96 -18.33 -4.94
C GLN A 94 4.90 -17.28 -5.32
N LEU A 95 4.90 -16.88 -6.60
CA LEU A 95 3.78 -16.30 -7.33
C LEU A 95 3.22 -17.36 -8.28
N ALA A 96 1.92 -17.66 -8.19
CA ALA A 96 1.28 -18.69 -9.00
C ALA A 96 -0.14 -18.29 -9.44
N THR A 97 -0.58 -18.80 -10.59
CA THR A 97 -1.97 -18.66 -11.03
C THR A 97 -2.91 -19.36 -10.04
N TYR A 98 -3.84 -18.59 -9.46
CA TYR A 98 -4.87 -19.11 -8.57
C TYR A 98 -6.12 -19.46 -9.36
N SER A 99 -6.57 -18.56 -10.23
CA SER A 99 -7.68 -18.78 -11.16
C SER A 99 -7.55 -17.90 -12.39
N GLY A 100 -8.13 -18.36 -13.50
CA GLY A 100 -8.11 -17.66 -14.79
C GLY A 100 -7.70 -18.61 -15.89
N LEU A 101 -8.66 -19.03 -16.72
CA LEU A 101 -8.40 -19.86 -17.89
C LEU A 101 -7.77 -19.04 -19.01
N SER A 102 -6.56 -19.42 -19.43
CA SER A 102 -5.97 -18.86 -20.65
C SER A 102 -6.70 -19.42 -21.87
N ILE A 103 -7.31 -18.53 -22.66
CA ILE A 103 -8.03 -18.88 -23.90
C ILE A 103 -7.28 -18.45 -25.17
N GLY A 104 -5.99 -18.16 -25.04
CA GLY A 104 -5.14 -17.62 -26.11
C GLY A 104 -5.00 -16.10 -26.04
N GLY A 105 -4.56 -15.51 -27.14
CA GLY A 105 -4.34 -14.08 -27.26
C GLY A 105 -4.87 -13.51 -28.57
N ASP A 106 -4.95 -12.17 -28.64
CA ASP A 106 -5.35 -11.43 -29.83
C ASP A 106 -4.26 -11.44 -30.92
N ALA A 107 -4.48 -10.68 -31.99
CA ALA A 107 -3.53 -10.60 -33.10
C ALA A 107 -2.16 -10.00 -32.72
N SER A 108 -2.08 -9.28 -31.60
CA SER A 108 -0.85 -8.72 -31.04
C SER A 108 -0.24 -9.61 -29.95
N GLY A 109 -0.86 -10.76 -29.67
CA GLY A 109 -0.42 -11.71 -28.64
C GLY A 109 -0.78 -11.29 -27.22
N LEU A 110 -1.62 -10.26 -27.04
CA LEU A 110 -2.15 -9.91 -25.73
C LEU A 110 -3.18 -10.97 -25.31
N PRO A 111 -3.15 -11.43 -24.04
CA PRO A 111 -4.09 -12.46 -23.58
C PRO A 111 -5.54 -11.98 -23.73
N LEU A 112 -6.45 -12.91 -23.99
CA LEU A 112 -7.89 -12.63 -24.08
C LEU A 112 -8.60 -12.99 -22.78
N GLY A 113 -9.49 -12.11 -22.33
CA GLY A 113 -10.43 -12.37 -21.26
C GLY A 113 -11.66 -13.16 -21.72
N ALA A 114 -12.35 -13.80 -20.77
CA ALA A 114 -13.61 -14.49 -21.01
C ALA A 114 -14.52 -14.49 -19.78
N TYR A 115 -15.78 -14.86 -19.99
CA TYR A 115 -16.79 -14.93 -18.93
C TYR A 115 -17.24 -16.38 -18.70
N HIS A 116 -16.59 -17.07 -17.77
CA HIS A 116 -16.91 -18.47 -17.49
C HIS A 116 -16.80 -18.79 -16.00
N ASP A 117 -17.89 -19.30 -15.42
CA ASP A 117 -17.92 -19.90 -14.10
C ASP A 117 -17.44 -21.35 -14.17
N ASP A 118 -16.51 -21.72 -13.28
CA ASP A 118 -16.04 -23.10 -13.08
C ASP A 118 -15.29 -23.16 -11.74
N LYS A 119 -14.67 -24.29 -11.42
CA LYS A 119 -13.70 -24.42 -10.34
C LYS A 119 -12.36 -23.81 -10.75
N VAL A 120 -11.64 -23.23 -9.80
CA VAL A 120 -10.25 -22.83 -9.99
C VAL A 120 -9.39 -24.03 -10.46
N PRO A 121 -8.49 -23.84 -11.43
CA PRO A 121 -8.18 -22.58 -12.10
C PRO A 121 -8.97 -22.33 -13.41
N GLN A 122 -9.96 -23.17 -13.76
CA GLN A 122 -10.64 -23.18 -15.06
C GLN A 122 -11.72 -22.08 -15.25
N ALA A 123 -12.08 -21.37 -14.20
CA ALA A 123 -12.92 -20.19 -14.33
C ALA A 123 -12.17 -19.08 -15.10
N ALA A 124 -12.89 -18.34 -15.95
CA ALA A 124 -12.33 -17.24 -16.73
C ALA A 124 -12.86 -15.90 -16.22
N PHE A 125 -12.01 -14.88 -16.35
CA PHE A 125 -12.28 -13.48 -16.02
C PHE A 125 -11.97 -12.61 -17.23
N ASP A 126 -12.42 -11.36 -17.20
CA ASP A 126 -11.99 -10.33 -18.12
C ASP A 126 -11.60 -9.07 -17.36
N SER A 127 -10.29 -8.80 -17.30
CA SER A 127 -9.73 -7.62 -16.66
C SER A 127 -10.20 -7.46 -15.20
N PRO A 128 -10.03 -8.50 -14.35
CA PRO A 128 -10.43 -8.41 -12.96
C PRO A 128 -9.65 -7.31 -12.25
N LYS A 129 -10.35 -6.52 -11.44
CA LYS A 129 -9.77 -5.43 -10.64
C LYS A 129 -9.88 -5.75 -9.16
N GLY A 130 -10.70 -5.05 -8.38
CA GLY A 130 -10.77 -5.22 -6.94
C GLY A 130 -11.05 -6.64 -6.49
N VAL A 131 -10.39 -7.02 -5.40
CA VAL A 131 -10.55 -8.31 -4.73
C VAL A 131 -10.76 -8.08 -3.25
N ALA A 132 -11.77 -8.73 -2.67
CA ALA A 132 -12.02 -8.71 -1.23
C ALA A 132 -12.24 -10.12 -0.68
N VAL A 133 -11.99 -10.31 0.61
CA VAL A 133 -12.20 -11.57 1.32
C VAL A 133 -13.11 -11.31 2.52
N ASP A 134 -14.20 -12.06 2.66
CA ASP A 134 -15.06 -11.96 3.86
C ASP A 134 -14.49 -12.75 5.05
N GLY A 135 -15.06 -12.55 6.25
CA GLY A 135 -14.71 -13.31 7.45
C GLY A 135 -14.97 -14.83 7.33
N GLN A 136 -15.76 -15.28 6.35
CA GLN A 136 -15.89 -16.68 5.99
C GLN A 136 -14.86 -17.13 4.94
N GLY A 137 -13.88 -16.33 4.53
CA GLY A 137 -12.88 -16.72 3.54
C GLY A 137 -13.43 -16.98 2.14
N ASN A 138 -14.59 -16.44 1.79
CA ASN A 138 -14.99 -16.33 0.39
C ASN A 138 -14.30 -15.12 -0.23
N VAL A 139 -13.91 -15.25 -1.49
CA VAL A 139 -13.29 -14.16 -2.27
C VAL A 139 -14.35 -13.55 -3.18
N TYR A 140 -14.39 -12.24 -3.26
CA TYR A 140 -15.20 -11.49 -4.21
C TYR A 140 -14.29 -10.74 -5.17
N VAL A 141 -14.65 -10.72 -6.44
CA VAL A 141 -13.86 -10.10 -7.51
C VAL A 141 -14.76 -9.18 -8.31
N ALA A 142 -14.33 -7.93 -8.48
CA ALA A 142 -14.86 -7.04 -9.50
C ALA A 142 -14.28 -7.46 -10.86
N ASP A 143 -15.06 -8.20 -11.64
CA ASP A 143 -14.65 -8.68 -12.97
C ASP A 143 -15.01 -7.64 -14.02
N SER A 144 -14.21 -6.57 -14.05
CA SER A 144 -14.59 -5.28 -14.62
C SER A 144 -14.95 -5.34 -16.10
N GLY A 145 -14.20 -6.09 -16.91
CA GLY A 145 -14.45 -6.27 -18.34
C GLY A 145 -15.75 -7.04 -18.60
N ASN A 146 -16.11 -7.97 -17.70
CA ASN A 146 -17.36 -8.71 -17.75
C ASN A 146 -18.53 -8.01 -17.05
N HIS A 147 -18.34 -6.80 -16.52
CA HIS A 147 -19.42 -6.02 -15.86
C HIS A 147 -20.17 -6.83 -14.79
N ALA A 148 -19.42 -7.62 -14.00
CA ALA A 148 -19.98 -8.58 -13.08
C ALA A 148 -19.18 -8.65 -11.77
N ILE A 149 -19.84 -9.13 -10.72
CA ILE A 149 -19.22 -9.45 -9.43
C ILE A 149 -19.17 -10.96 -9.30
N ARG A 150 -17.95 -11.50 -9.19
CA ARG A 150 -17.69 -12.94 -9.11
C ARG A 150 -17.41 -13.32 -7.66
N LYS A 151 -17.75 -14.54 -7.28
CA LYS A 151 -17.50 -15.12 -5.96
C LYS A 151 -16.72 -16.43 -6.10
N ILE A 152 -15.60 -16.54 -5.40
CA ILE A 152 -14.84 -17.77 -5.23
C ILE A 152 -15.12 -18.30 -3.82
N GLY A 153 -15.87 -19.40 -3.72
CA GLY A 153 -16.11 -20.05 -2.44
C GLY A 153 -14.88 -20.78 -1.91
N LYS A 154 -14.85 -21.13 -0.62
CA LYS A 154 -13.73 -21.90 0.01
C LYS A 154 -13.32 -23.17 -0.76
N GLY A 155 -14.28 -23.83 -1.41
CA GLY A 155 -14.03 -25.04 -2.22
C GLY A 155 -13.34 -24.77 -3.56
N GLY A 156 -13.07 -23.51 -3.89
CA GLY A 156 -12.49 -23.06 -5.15
C GLY A 156 -13.51 -22.96 -6.29
N THR A 157 -14.82 -23.06 -6.03
CA THR A 157 -15.83 -22.85 -7.07
C THR A 157 -16.03 -21.36 -7.30
N VAL A 158 -15.83 -20.92 -8.54
CA VAL A 158 -16.12 -19.56 -9.00
C VAL A 158 -17.53 -19.52 -9.56
N THR A 159 -18.30 -18.53 -9.11
CA THR A 159 -19.69 -18.28 -9.56
C THR A 159 -19.89 -16.80 -9.79
N THR A 160 -20.81 -16.45 -10.67
CA THR A 160 -21.30 -15.08 -10.80
C THR A 160 -22.31 -14.80 -9.68
N LEU A 161 -21.97 -13.86 -8.80
CA LEU A 161 -22.85 -13.44 -7.71
C LEU A 161 -23.93 -12.47 -8.23
N ALA A 162 -23.52 -11.51 -9.06
CA ALA A 162 -24.40 -10.53 -9.69
C ALA A 162 -23.79 -9.99 -10.99
N GLY A 163 -24.63 -9.51 -11.91
CA GLY A 163 -24.23 -9.07 -13.25
C GLY A 163 -24.44 -10.14 -14.31
N ASN A 164 -24.55 -9.73 -15.57
CA ASN A 164 -24.87 -10.63 -16.69
C ASN A 164 -23.97 -10.44 -17.92
N GLY A 165 -22.87 -9.68 -17.81
CA GLY A 165 -22.00 -9.38 -18.95
C GLY A 165 -22.36 -8.11 -19.72
N LEU A 166 -23.56 -7.57 -19.54
CA LEU A 166 -24.01 -6.36 -20.22
C LEU A 166 -23.75 -5.12 -19.37
N LEU A 167 -23.29 -4.05 -20.02
CA LEU A 167 -23.17 -2.74 -19.40
C LEU A 167 -24.57 -2.19 -19.04
N GLY A 168 -24.70 -1.62 -17.85
CA GLY A 168 -25.94 -1.02 -17.36
C GLY A 168 -25.87 -0.70 -15.86
N SER A 169 -26.97 -0.24 -15.27
CA SER A 169 -27.04 0.13 -13.84
C SER A 169 -28.28 -0.43 -13.13
N ASP A 170 -28.94 -1.42 -13.73
CA ASP A 170 -30.17 -1.98 -13.17
C ASP A 170 -29.89 -2.68 -11.83
N ASP A 171 -30.75 -2.42 -10.85
CA ASP A 171 -30.84 -3.19 -9.61
C ASP A 171 -31.58 -4.51 -9.85
N GLY A 172 -31.39 -5.48 -8.95
CA GLY A 172 -32.06 -6.77 -9.04
C GLY A 172 -31.21 -7.92 -8.52
N GLN A 173 -31.74 -9.14 -8.58
CA GLN A 173 -31.04 -10.33 -8.09
C GLN A 173 -30.24 -11.02 -9.19
N GLY A 174 -28.96 -11.29 -8.92
CA GLY A 174 -28.08 -12.06 -9.78
C GLY A 174 -27.92 -11.44 -11.17
N ALA A 175 -28.25 -12.20 -12.21
CA ALA A 175 -28.17 -11.78 -13.61
C ALA A 175 -29.21 -10.71 -14.03
N LYS A 176 -30.16 -10.34 -13.15
CA LYS A 176 -31.08 -9.22 -13.40
C LYS A 176 -30.41 -7.87 -13.19
N ALA A 177 -29.38 -7.81 -12.35
CA ALA A 177 -28.61 -6.61 -12.14
C ALA A 177 -27.58 -6.42 -13.27
N THR A 178 -27.27 -5.16 -13.57
CA THR A 178 -26.21 -4.78 -14.51
C THR A 178 -25.26 -3.77 -13.85
N PHE A 179 -24.00 -3.77 -14.30
CA PHE A 179 -22.94 -2.89 -13.83
C PHE A 179 -22.24 -2.26 -15.03
N PHE A 180 -21.40 -1.25 -14.81
CA PHE A 180 -20.55 -0.69 -15.83
C PHE A 180 -19.11 -0.52 -15.31
N ALA A 181 -18.28 -1.50 -15.68
CA ALA A 181 -16.87 -1.59 -15.32
C ALA A 181 -16.60 -1.35 -13.82
N PRO A 182 -17.18 -2.18 -12.92
CA PRO A 182 -16.93 -2.03 -11.49
C PRO A 182 -15.45 -2.18 -11.20
N SER A 183 -14.83 -1.23 -10.49
CA SER A 183 -13.38 -1.26 -10.24
C SER A 183 -13.01 -1.95 -8.95
N ASP A 184 -13.86 -1.91 -7.93
CA ASP A 184 -13.51 -2.42 -6.62
C ASP A 184 -14.69 -2.97 -5.80
N VAL A 185 -14.34 -3.82 -4.84
CA VAL A 185 -15.27 -4.46 -3.90
C VAL A 185 -14.73 -4.42 -2.47
N ALA A 186 -15.63 -4.21 -1.51
CA ALA A 186 -15.35 -4.44 -0.10
C ALA A 186 -16.40 -5.37 0.49
N ALA A 187 -16.00 -6.39 1.26
CA ALA A 187 -16.91 -7.39 1.81
C ALA A 187 -16.96 -7.31 3.33
N ASP A 188 -18.15 -7.37 3.91
CA ASP A 188 -18.33 -7.49 5.36
C ASP A 188 -18.31 -8.97 5.82
N ASP A 189 -18.20 -9.18 7.14
CA ASP A 189 -18.21 -10.51 7.75
C ASP A 189 -19.55 -11.26 7.61
N ARG A 190 -20.56 -10.69 6.96
CA ARG A 190 -21.84 -11.35 6.67
C ARG A 190 -21.95 -11.72 5.19
N GLY A 191 -20.93 -11.41 4.38
CA GLY A 191 -20.91 -11.63 2.94
C GLY A 191 -21.70 -10.60 2.14
N ASN A 192 -22.05 -9.45 2.73
CA ASN A 192 -22.50 -8.32 1.91
C ASN A 192 -21.28 -7.72 1.21
N VAL A 193 -21.43 -7.40 -0.07
CA VAL A 193 -20.38 -6.81 -0.90
C VAL A 193 -20.79 -5.40 -1.30
N TYR A 194 -19.95 -4.42 -1.01
CA TYR A 194 -20.07 -3.06 -1.53
C TYR A 194 -19.23 -2.96 -2.79
N VAL A 195 -19.75 -2.30 -3.82
CA VAL A 195 -19.16 -2.25 -5.16
C VAL A 195 -19.01 -0.80 -5.59
N ALA A 196 -17.82 -0.45 -6.06
CA ALA A 196 -17.57 0.79 -6.79
C ALA A 196 -17.92 0.53 -8.27
N ASP A 197 -19.13 0.91 -8.67
CA ASP A 197 -19.63 0.76 -10.04
C ASP A 197 -19.23 1.99 -10.85
N THR A 198 -17.94 2.03 -11.18
CA THR A 198 -17.16 3.23 -11.48
C THR A 198 -17.75 4.06 -12.61
N LEU A 199 -18.03 3.45 -13.76
CA LEU A 199 -18.51 4.19 -14.93
C LEU A 199 -20.01 4.52 -14.87
N ASN A 200 -20.75 3.97 -13.91
CA ASN A 200 -22.07 4.46 -13.54
C ASN A 200 -22.02 5.56 -12.48
N HIS A 201 -20.86 5.80 -11.86
CA HIS A 201 -20.67 6.73 -10.75
C HIS A 201 -21.52 6.38 -9.52
N LEU A 202 -21.71 5.08 -9.28
CA LEU A 202 -22.56 4.54 -8.21
C LEU A 202 -21.76 3.70 -7.22
N ILE A 203 -22.23 3.71 -5.97
CA ILE A 203 -21.92 2.72 -4.95
C ILE A 203 -23.09 1.75 -4.88
N ARG A 204 -22.83 0.47 -5.13
CA ARG A 204 -23.83 -0.59 -5.10
C ARG A 204 -23.59 -1.48 -3.89
N LYS A 205 -24.65 -2.12 -3.39
CA LYS A 205 -24.56 -3.19 -2.38
C LYS A 205 -25.14 -4.47 -2.97
N VAL A 206 -24.40 -5.56 -2.84
CA VAL A 206 -24.81 -6.91 -3.21
C VAL A 206 -24.96 -7.75 -1.94
N ALA A 207 -26.17 -8.24 -1.69
CA ALA A 207 -26.44 -9.17 -0.60
C ALA A 207 -25.87 -10.57 -0.92
N PRO A 208 -25.70 -11.46 0.08
CA PRO A 208 -25.18 -12.81 -0.15
C PRO A 208 -25.99 -13.66 -1.14
N ASP A 209 -27.26 -13.33 -1.35
CA ASP A 209 -28.16 -13.99 -2.30
C ASP A 209 -28.12 -13.40 -3.73
N GLY A 210 -27.21 -12.45 -3.96
CA GLY A 210 -27.02 -11.75 -5.23
C GLY A 210 -27.95 -10.55 -5.46
N THR A 211 -28.76 -10.15 -4.46
CA THR A 211 -29.61 -8.94 -4.59
C THR A 211 -28.76 -7.68 -4.60
N VAL A 212 -28.82 -6.93 -5.70
CA VAL A 212 -28.14 -5.65 -5.89
C VAL A 212 -29.09 -4.49 -5.61
N THR A 213 -28.62 -3.52 -4.83
CA THR A 213 -29.28 -2.23 -4.59
C THR A 213 -28.31 -1.08 -4.77
N THR A 214 -28.76 0.02 -5.36
CA THR A 214 -28.00 1.26 -5.47
C THR A 214 -28.13 2.09 -4.19
N LEU A 215 -27.02 2.63 -3.68
CA LEU A 215 -27.02 3.41 -2.44
C LEU A 215 -27.23 4.91 -2.69
N ASN A 216 -26.51 5.48 -3.65
CA ASN A 216 -26.48 6.92 -3.89
C ASN A 216 -27.35 7.36 -5.07
N ALA A 217 -27.53 8.68 -5.23
CA ALA A 217 -28.23 9.22 -6.38
C ALA A 217 -27.37 9.13 -7.65
N ALA A 218 -28.01 8.84 -8.79
CA ALA A 218 -27.35 8.90 -10.09
C ALA A 218 -26.93 10.34 -10.44
N SER A 219 -25.83 10.46 -11.19
CA SER A 219 -25.41 11.75 -11.73
C SER A 219 -26.38 12.23 -12.80
N THR A 220 -26.57 13.55 -12.87
CA THR A 220 -27.32 14.24 -13.93
C THR A 220 -26.43 15.22 -14.71
N ARG A 221 -25.11 15.20 -14.48
CA ARG A 221 -24.17 16.15 -15.10
C ARG A 221 -23.87 15.72 -16.53
N ALA A 222 -24.11 16.62 -17.48
CA ALA A 222 -23.73 16.50 -18.87
C ALA A 222 -22.60 17.48 -19.19
N VAL A 223 -21.50 16.99 -19.78
CA VAL A 223 -20.32 17.82 -20.11
C VAL A 223 -20.27 18.21 -21.58
N GLN A 224 -20.90 17.42 -22.46
CA GLN A 224 -21.08 17.75 -23.86
C GLN A 224 -22.47 17.31 -24.33
N VAL A 225 -23.16 18.20 -25.06
CA VAL A 225 -24.43 17.90 -25.70
C VAL A 225 -24.31 18.24 -27.17
N VAL A 226 -24.47 17.23 -28.03
CA VAL A 226 -24.60 17.38 -29.48
C VAL A 226 -25.94 16.79 -29.91
N PRO A 227 -26.54 17.20 -31.05
CA PRO A 227 -27.78 16.60 -31.52
C PRO A 227 -27.67 15.07 -31.62
N GLY A 228 -28.43 14.35 -30.80
CA GLY A 228 -28.45 12.88 -30.76
C GLY A 228 -27.47 12.21 -29.78
N ALA A 229 -26.61 12.95 -29.07
CA ALA A 229 -25.72 12.36 -28.07
C ALA A 229 -25.44 13.31 -26.89
N VAL A 230 -25.36 12.72 -25.69
CA VAL A 230 -24.97 13.40 -24.45
C VAL A 230 -23.81 12.66 -23.84
N GLU A 231 -22.72 13.36 -23.57
CA GLU A 231 -21.63 12.86 -22.74
C GLU A 231 -21.95 13.20 -21.29
N SER A 232 -22.26 12.18 -20.50
CA SER A 232 -22.53 12.29 -19.07
C SER A 232 -21.24 12.13 -18.28
N ALA A 233 -21.18 12.73 -17.10
CA ALA A 233 -20.07 12.60 -16.16
C ALA A 233 -20.62 12.42 -14.75
N GLY A 234 -19.79 11.96 -13.81
CA GLY A 234 -20.17 11.89 -12.40
C GLY A 234 -20.37 13.27 -11.79
N ASP A 235 -20.76 13.36 -10.53
CA ASP A 235 -21.08 14.64 -9.88
C ASP A 235 -20.59 14.60 -8.42
N PHE A 236 -20.88 15.63 -7.65
CA PHE A 236 -20.45 15.71 -6.25
C PHE A 236 -21.57 16.23 -5.36
N ALA A 237 -21.91 15.45 -4.33
CA ALA A 237 -22.77 15.90 -3.24
C ALA A 237 -22.51 15.08 -1.99
N ASP A 238 -22.25 15.75 -0.86
CA ASP A 238 -22.34 15.19 0.49
C ASP A 238 -23.79 15.23 1.00
N GLY A 239 -24.06 14.63 2.16
CA GLY A 239 -25.38 14.64 2.82
C GLY A 239 -25.98 13.24 2.94
N PRO A 240 -27.32 13.10 2.99
CA PRO A 240 -27.96 11.78 3.06
C PRO A 240 -27.51 10.86 1.93
N ILE A 241 -27.29 9.57 2.23
CA ILE A 241 -26.77 8.59 1.26
C ILE A 241 -27.58 8.60 -0.05
N ALA A 242 -28.91 8.61 0.05
CA ALA A 242 -29.81 8.60 -1.11
C ALA A 242 -29.74 9.86 -2.00
N SER A 243 -29.12 10.95 -1.53
CA SER A 243 -28.91 12.19 -2.28
C SER A 243 -27.45 12.48 -2.62
N ALA A 244 -26.53 11.72 -2.02
CA ALA A 244 -25.10 11.88 -2.27
C ALA A 244 -24.77 11.52 -3.73
N LYS A 245 -23.69 12.09 -4.23
CA LYS A 245 -23.20 11.86 -5.60
C LYS A 245 -21.69 11.67 -5.61
N PHE A 246 -21.25 10.83 -6.55
CA PHE A 246 -19.87 10.45 -6.77
C PHE A 246 -19.50 10.66 -8.24
N ASN A 247 -18.21 10.63 -8.53
CA ASN A 247 -17.64 10.66 -9.86
C ASN A 247 -16.52 9.63 -9.97
N GLU A 248 -16.82 8.54 -10.67
CA GLU A 248 -15.93 7.38 -10.82
C GLU A 248 -15.35 6.87 -9.49
N PRO A 249 -16.19 6.41 -8.55
CA PRO A 249 -15.66 5.77 -7.35
C PRO A 249 -14.77 4.59 -7.75
N SER A 250 -13.59 4.47 -7.13
CA SER A 250 -12.52 3.58 -7.58
C SER A 250 -12.08 2.55 -6.54
N GLY A 251 -11.93 2.95 -5.28
CA GLY A 251 -11.44 2.11 -4.18
C GLY A 251 -12.34 2.20 -2.96
N LEU A 252 -12.48 1.08 -2.25
CA LEU A 252 -13.41 0.87 -1.14
C LEU A 252 -12.70 0.22 0.06
N ALA A 253 -12.93 0.74 1.26
CA ALA A 253 -12.45 0.10 2.48
C ALA A 253 -13.47 0.20 3.62
N LEU A 254 -13.78 -0.93 4.25
CA LEU A 254 -14.58 -0.95 5.46
C LEU A 254 -13.72 -0.61 6.68
N ASP A 255 -14.26 0.24 7.56
CA ASP A 255 -13.69 0.42 8.89
C ASP A 255 -14.18 -0.67 9.86
N ALA A 256 -13.63 -0.68 11.09
CA ALA A 256 -14.00 -1.65 12.10
C ALA A 256 -15.47 -1.56 12.57
N LYS A 257 -16.20 -0.49 12.24
CA LYS A 257 -17.63 -0.32 12.52
C LYS A 257 -18.49 -0.83 11.36
N GLY A 258 -17.87 -1.15 10.21
CA GLY A 258 -18.55 -1.53 8.98
C GLY A 258 -19.02 -0.34 8.14
N ASN A 259 -18.52 0.87 8.40
CA ASN A 259 -18.72 2.03 7.54
C ASN A 259 -17.70 2.05 6.41
N LEU A 260 -18.00 2.77 5.32
CA LEU A 260 -17.27 2.62 4.05
C LEU A 260 -16.51 3.90 3.70
N TYR A 261 -15.18 3.80 3.59
CA TYR A 261 -14.39 4.80 2.86
C TYR A 261 -14.44 4.54 1.37
N VAL A 262 -14.48 5.61 0.59
CA VAL A 262 -14.59 5.58 -0.87
C VAL A 262 -13.59 6.57 -1.46
N SER A 263 -12.74 6.11 -2.37
CA SER A 263 -11.99 6.99 -3.25
C SER A 263 -12.91 7.47 -4.36
N ASP A 264 -13.27 8.74 -4.32
CA ASP A 264 -14.11 9.41 -5.31
C ASP A 264 -13.21 10.00 -6.39
N ARG A 265 -12.66 9.10 -7.23
CA ARG A 265 -11.49 9.32 -8.09
C ARG A 265 -11.63 10.54 -8.98
N GLY A 266 -12.76 10.67 -9.67
CA GLY A 266 -13.03 11.78 -10.58
C GLY A 266 -13.24 13.11 -9.86
N ASN A 267 -13.47 13.09 -8.54
CA ASN A 267 -13.57 14.27 -7.68
C ASN A 267 -12.29 14.56 -6.91
N GLN A 268 -11.27 13.70 -7.00
CA GLN A 268 -9.99 13.85 -6.28
C GLN A 268 -10.16 13.87 -4.76
N ASN A 269 -11.14 13.13 -4.24
CA ASN A 269 -11.50 13.17 -2.82
C ASN A 269 -11.59 11.77 -2.21
N ILE A 270 -11.45 11.72 -0.88
CA ILE A 270 -11.82 10.57 -0.07
C ILE A 270 -13.14 10.89 0.64
N ARG A 271 -14.13 10.02 0.47
CA ARG A 271 -15.47 10.14 1.04
C ARG A 271 -15.69 9.04 2.08
N TYR A 272 -16.59 9.26 3.01
CA TYR A 272 -16.96 8.32 4.06
C TYR A 272 -18.49 8.17 4.12
N ILE A 273 -18.96 6.93 4.05
CA ILE A 273 -20.36 6.55 4.19
C ILE A 273 -20.56 6.00 5.60
N ASP A 274 -21.28 6.76 6.41
CA ASP A 274 -21.75 6.31 7.72
C ASP A 274 -23.14 5.69 7.56
N PHE A 275 -23.22 4.36 7.62
CA PHE A 275 -24.49 3.64 7.44
C PHE A 275 -25.43 3.82 8.62
N ALA A 276 -24.89 4.05 9.83
CA ALA A 276 -25.70 4.27 11.02
C ALA A 276 -26.33 5.66 11.02
N ALA A 277 -25.57 6.68 10.59
CA ALA A 277 -26.08 8.05 10.43
C ALA A 277 -26.87 8.24 9.12
N GLY A 278 -26.66 7.38 8.12
CA GLY A 278 -27.30 7.47 6.81
C GLY A 278 -26.73 8.60 5.95
N THR A 279 -25.44 8.93 6.10
CA THR A 279 -24.82 10.10 5.47
C THR A 279 -23.51 9.78 4.74
N VAL A 280 -23.19 10.58 3.73
CA VAL A 280 -21.89 10.67 3.06
C VAL A 280 -21.24 12.01 3.40
N THR A 281 -19.96 11.96 3.76
CA THR A 281 -19.14 13.15 4.04
C THR A 281 -17.79 13.08 3.35
N THR A 282 -17.27 14.21 2.91
CA THR A 282 -15.88 14.33 2.45
C THR A 282 -14.92 14.37 3.64
N VAL A 283 -13.96 13.44 3.68
CA VAL A 283 -12.98 13.35 4.79
C VAL A 283 -11.60 13.89 4.40
N ALA A 284 -11.25 13.93 3.11
CA ALA A 284 -10.03 14.55 2.61
C ALA A 284 -10.14 14.94 1.12
N GLY A 285 -9.33 15.90 0.67
CA GLY A 285 -9.20 16.32 -0.73
C GLY A 285 -9.88 17.66 -1.07
N GLY A 286 -10.67 18.21 -0.14
CA GLY A 286 -11.42 19.46 -0.33
C GLY A 286 -12.67 19.28 -1.22
N ALA A 287 -13.34 20.37 -1.56
CA ALA A 287 -14.47 20.34 -2.48
C ALA A 287 -13.98 20.39 -3.94
N PRO A 288 -14.51 19.57 -4.86
CA PRO A 288 -14.06 19.56 -6.24
C PRO A 288 -14.53 20.79 -7.00
N THR A 289 -13.71 21.23 -7.94
CA THR A 289 -14.08 22.26 -8.93
C THR A 289 -13.84 21.71 -10.34
N TYR A 290 -14.83 21.86 -11.22
CA TYR A 290 -14.74 21.38 -12.59
C TYR A 290 -14.53 22.56 -13.55
N ALA A 291 -13.56 22.43 -14.45
CA ALA A 291 -13.49 23.30 -15.61
C ALA A 291 -14.66 22.99 -16.58
N ALA A 292 -15.04 23.98 -17.38
CA ALA A 292 -16.14 23.82 -18.34
C ALA A 292 -15.86 22.65 -19.29
N GLY A 293 -16.81 21.72 -19.40
CA GLY A 293 -16.70 20.53 -20.25
C GLY A 293 -15.76 19.43 -19.73
N SER A 294 -15.22 19.54 -18.52
CA SER A 294 -14.33 18.51 -17.96
C SER A 294 -15.10 17.38 -17.26
N LEU A 295 -14.72 16.14 -17.56
CA LEU A 295 -15.22 14.93 -16.89
C LEU A 295 -14.79 14.87 -15.41
N TYR A 296 -13.59 15.35 -15.11
CA TYR A 296 -12.96 15.23 -13.79
C TYR A 296 -12.64 16.59 -13.19
N ALA A 297 -12.60 16.64 -11.86
CA ALA A 297 -11.89 17.70 -11.16
C ALA A 297 -10.38 17.56 -11.42
N ALA A 298 -9.68 18.68 -11.49
CA ALA A 298 -8.23 18.67 -11.71
C ALA A 298 -7.52 18.04 -10.50
N GLY A 299 -6.63 17.08 -10.77
CA GLY A 299 -5.75 16.51 -9.75
C GLY A 299 -4.62 17.46 -9.37
N ASP A 300 -4.10 17.31 -8.16
CA ASP A 300 -2.98 18.07 -7.61
C ASP A 300 -2.33 17.28 -6.46
N TYR A 301 -1.24 17.79 -5.87
CA TYR A 301 -0.51 17.13 -4.79
C TYR A 301 -0.19 18.09 -3.64
N ALA A 302 -0.82 17.87 -2.49
CA ALA A 302 -0.53 18.62 -1.27
C ALA A 302 -0.81 17.77 -0.04
N ASP A 303 0.16 17.73 0.88
CA ASP A 303 0.00 17.25 2.26
C ASP A 303 -0.50 18.37 3.17
N GLY A 304 -0.99 18.02 4.36
CA GLY A 304 -1.44 18.99 5.36
C GLY A 304 -2.79 18.63 5.98
N PRO A 305 -3.55 19.62 6.48
CA PRO A 305 -4.93 19.40 6.93
C PRO A 305 -5.76 18.73 5.83
N ALA A 306 -6.64 17.80 6.20
CA ALA A 306 -7.35 16.96 5.22
C ALA A 306 -8.22 17.76 4.22
N ALA A 307 -8.75 18.91 4.62
CA ALA A 307 -9.50 19.81 3.74
C ALA A 307 -8.62 20.54 2.70
N ASP A 308 -7.33 20.73 3.01
CA ASP A 308 -6.36 21.42 2.16
C ASP A 308 -5.48 20.45 1.36
N ALA A 309 -5.47 19.17 1.77
CA ALA A 309 -4.77 18.12 1.06
C ALA A 309 -5.32 17.96 -0.37
N ARG A 310 -4.44 17.56 -1.30
CA ARG A 310 -4.80 17.30 -2.70
C ARG A 310 -4.30 15.94 -3.15
N PHE A 311 -5.12 15.31 -3.98
CA PHE A 311 -4.91 13.99 -4.57
C PHE A 311 -5.01 14.08 -6.10
N HIS A 312 -4.53 13.05 -6.77
CA HIS A 312 -4.65 12.88 -8.21
C HIS A 312 -4.97 11.42 -8.52
N ALA A 313 -6.25 11.18 -8.82
CA ALA A 313 -6.88 9.88 -8.96
C ALA A 313 -6.54 8.94 -7.80
N PRO A 314 -7.04 9.22 -6.57
CA PRO A 314 -6.94 8.25 -5.49
C PRO A 314 -7.69 6.96 -5.89
N GLU A 315 -7.10 5.81 -5.59
CA GLU A 315 -7.62 4.48 -5.91
C GLU A 315 -7.79 3.65 -4.62
N GLY A 316 -7.07 2.54 -4.46
CA GLY A 316 -7.31 1.64 -3.33
C GLY A 316 -7.01 2.24 -1.95
N LEU A 317 -7.70 1.68 -0.97
CA LEU A 317 -7.79 2.16 0.40
C LEU A 317 -7.61 1.02 1.39
N ALA A 318 -6.99 1.28 2.53
CA ALA A 318 -6.98 0.35 3.65
C ALA A 318 -7.06 1.07 5.00
N VAL A 319 -7.83 0.53 5.94
CA VAL A 319 -7.96 1.09 7.29
C VAL A 319 -7.09 0.29 8.26
N ALA A 320 -6.11 0.95 8.87
CA ALA A 320 -5.28 0.36 9.89
C ALA A 320 -6.05 0.15 11.20
N PRO A 321 -5.65 -0.81 12.05
CA PRO A 321 -6.28 -1.04 13.37
C PRO A 321 -6.34 0.19 14.29
N ASP A 322 -5.43 1.15 14.12
CA ASP A 322 -5.44 2.42 14.87
C ASP A 322 -6.37 3.50 14.28
N GLY A 323 -7.10 3.17 13.21
CA GLY A 323 -7.99 4.07 12.48
C GLY A 323 -7.31 4.90 11.39
N THR A 324 -5.99 4.78 11.21
CA THR A 324 -5.29 5.46 10.11
C THR A 324 -5.76 4.91 8.77
N LEU A 325 -6.19 5.79 7.86
CA LEU A 325 -6.51 5.40 6.49
C LEU A 325 -5.26 5.50 5.62
N VAL A 326 -4.96 4.44 4.88
CA VAL A 326 -3.90 4.38 3.86
C VAL A 326 -4.54 4.56 2.49
N ILE A 327 -3.94 5.39 1.65
CA ILE A 327 -4.48 5.79 0.36
C ILE A 327 -3.42 5.55 -0.71
N ALA A 328 -3.77 4.79 -1.76
CA ALA A 328 -3.02 4.78 -3.01
C ALA A 328 -3.41 6.02 -3.83
N ASP A 329 -2.54 7.02 -3.90
CA ASP A 329 -2.76 8.25 -4.66
C ASP A 329 -2.16 8.07 -6.06
N GLY A 330 -2.93 7.40 -6.94
CA GLY A 330 -2.43 6.68 -8.10
C GLY A 330 -1.63 7.53 -9.09
N LEU A 331 -2.20 8.65 -9.55
CA LEU A 331 -1.52 9.52 -10.52
C LEU A 331 -0.55 10.51 -9.87
N ASN A 332 -0.49 10.57 -8.53
CA ASN A 332 0.61 11.20 -7.81
C ASN A 332 1.73 10.22 -7.46
N HIS A 333 1.58 8.94 -7.79
CA HIS A 333 2.59 7.90 -7.61
C HIS A 333 3.06 7.74 -6.17
N ALA A 334 2.14 7.91 -5.22
CA ALA A 334 2.44 7.96 -3.80
C ALA A 334 1.47 7.14 -2.97
N VAL A 335 1.94 6.70 -1.81
CA VAL A 335 1.10 6.14 -0.74
C VAL A 335 0.98 7.18 0.37
N ARG A 336 -0.25 7.58 0.68
CA ARG A 336 -0.57 8.66 1.62
C ARG A 336 -1.29 8.10 2.85
N LEU A 337 -1.20 8.79 3.99
CA LEU A 337 -1.92 8.49 5.22
C LEU A 337 -2.85 9.62 5.57
N LEU A 338 -4.12 9.31 5.88
CA LEU A 338 -5.04 10.21 6.56
C LEU A 338 -5.15 9.79 8.04
N LYS A 339 -4.71 10.67 8.93
CA LYS A 339 -4.70 10.46 10.37
C LYS A 339 -4.90 11.77 11.12
N ASP A 340 -5.75 11.75 12.14
CA ASP A 340 -6.02 12.92 13.01
C ASP A 340 -6.33 14.21 12.21
N GLY A 341 -7.11 14.06 11.12
CA GLY A 341 -7.51 15.16 10.25
C GLY A 341 -6.38 15.73 9.37
N LYS A 342 -5.29 14.99 9.17
CA LYS A 342 -4.16 15.38 8.32
C LYS A 342 -3.80 14.29 7.33
N VAL A 343 -3.46 14.70 6.12
CA VAL A 343 -2.86 13.86 5.09
C VAL A 343 -1.35 14.08 5.08
N ALA A 344 -0.59 12.99 5.06
CA ALA A 344 0.86 13.00 4.90
C ALA A 344 1.32 11.88 3.96
N THR A 345 2.31 12.14 3.12
CA THR A 345 2.94 11.11 2.30
C THR A 345 3.76 10.15 3.16
N LEU A 346 3.45 8.86 3.04
CA LEU A 346 4.21 7.80 3.68
C LEU A 346 5.40 7.38 2.82
N ALA A 347 5.18 7.13 1.54
CA ALA A 347 6.19 6.69 0.58
C ALA A 347 5.84 7.16 -0.84
N GLY A 348 6.85 7.25 -1.70
CA GLY A 348 6.73 7.89 -3.02
C GLY A 348 6.99 9.40 -2.94
N GLU A 349 7.18 10.01 -4.10
CA GLU A 349 7.35 11.45 -4.25
C GLU A 349 6.31 11.97 -5.24
N GLY A 350 5.52 12.96 -4.84
CA GLY A 350 4.41 13.48 -5.64
C GLY A 350 4.88 13.96 -7.01
N GLY A 351 4.32 13.37 -8.07
CA GLY A 351 4.59 13.75 -9.46
C GLY A 351 5.81 13.08 -10.09
N GLU A 352 6.60 12.32 -9.33
CA GLU A 352 7.72 11.52 -9.83
C GLU A 352 7.31 10.05 -9.90
N TYR A 353 7.34 9.46 -11.10
CA TYR A 353 7.04 8.05 -11.30
C TYR A 353 8.31 7.20 -11.39
N GLY A 354 8.21 5.93 -10.99
CA GLY A 354 9.30 4.97 -11.13
C GLY A 354 8.99 3.64 -10.48
N ALA A 355 9.98 2.76 -10.39
CA ALA A 355 9.82 1.44 -9.77
C ALA A 355 11.00 1.06 -8.86
N ALA A 356 11.76 2.07 -8.39
CA ALA A 356 12.90 1.90 -7.51
C ALA A 356 12.48 1.44 -6.12
N ASP A 357 13.19 0.45 -5.59
CA ASP A 357 13.12 0.06 -4.19
C ASP A 357 13.99 1.01 -3.35
N GLY A 358 13.66 1.15 -2.08
CA GLY A 358 14.40 2.06 -1.23
C GLY A 358 13.79 2.31 0.13
N VAL A 359 14.40 3.23 0.86
CA VAL A 359 13.76 3.85 2.02
C VAL A 359 12.53 4.62 1.57
N LEU A 360 11.59 4.89 2.48
CA LEU A 360 10.28 5.43 2.09
C LEU A 360 10.32 6.70 1.24
N THR A 361 11.27 7.60 1.52
CA THR A 361 11.46 8.88 0.81
C THR A 361 12.26 8.77 -0.49
N ALA A 362 12.66 7.57 -0.89
CA ALA A 362 13.44 7.33 -2.11
C ALA A 362 12.82 6.25 -3.00
N ALA A 363 11.99 5.38 -2.43
CA ALA A 363 11.17 4.46 -3.19
C ALA A 363 10.19 5.24 -4.08
N THR A 364 10.10 4.84 -5.34
CA THR A 364 9.18 5.42 -6.33
C THR A 364 8.15 4.37 -6.75
N PHE A 365 6.94 4.82 -7.05
CA PHE A 365 5.86 3.99 -7.62
C PHE A 365 5.50 4.49 -9.01
N ASN A 366 4.80 3.66 -9.78
CA ASN A 366 4.27 4.03 -11.08
C ASN A 366 2.81 3.56 -11.13
N HIS A 367 1.93 4.47 -10.70
CA HIS A 367 0.50 4.24 -10.56
C HIS A 367 0.15 3.12 -9.56
N PRO A 368 0.35 3.37 -8.25
CA PRO A 368 -0.17 2.46 -7.24
C PRO A 368 -1.70 2.47 -7.27
N THR A 369 -2.31 1.30 -7.43
CA THR A 369 -3.76 1.13 -7.62
C THR A 369 -4.44 0.59 -6.38
N ASP A 370 -3.70 -0.12 -5.51
CA ASP A 370 -4.26 -0.68 -4.28
C ASP A 370 -3.24 -0.83 -3.15
N VAL A 371 -3.74 -0.88 -1.92
CA VAL A 371 -2.98 -1.05 -0.69
C VAL A 371 -3.68 -2.05 0.24
N ALA A 372 -2.92 -2.99 0.80
CA ALA A 372 -3.45 -3.98 1.74
C ALA A 372 -2.58 -4.08 2.99
N ILE A 373 -3.18 -3.90 4.16
CA ILE A 373 -2.51 -4.08 5.45
C ILE A 373 -2.56 -5.55 5.81
N LEU A 374 -1.40 -6.16 5.97
CA LEU A 374 -1.28 -7.59 6.27
C LEU A 374 -1.41 -7.82 7.77
N SER A 375 -1.82 -9.04 8.14
CA SER A 375 -1.94 -9.50 9.53
C SER A 375 -0.66 -9.37 10.35
N ASP A 376 0.52 -9.32 9.71
CA ASP A 376 1.81 -9.09 10.38
C ASP A 376 2.20 -7.60 10.49
N GLY A 377 1.37 -6.70 9.98
CA GLY A 377 1.57 -5.25 10.02
C GLY A 377 2.32 -4.66 8.83
N ARG A 378 2.81 -5.48 7.88
CA ARG A 378 3.35 -4.96 6.61
C ARG A 378 2.24 -4.38 5.74
N LEU A 379 2.62 -3.52 4.80
CA LEU A 379 1.71 -2.92 3.83
C LEU A 379 2.09 -3.39 2.42
N ALA A 380 1.24 -4.18 1.79
CA ALA A 380 1.37 -4.58 0.39
C ALA A 380 0.76 -3.51 -0.52
N ILE A 381 1.35 -3.29 -1.69
CA ILE A 381 0.95 -2.24 -2.64
C ILE A 381 0.92 -2.86 -4.04
N ALA A 382 -0.18 -2.70 -4.77
CA ALA A 382 -0.25 -3.02 -6.20
C ALA A 382 0.29 -1.81 -6.98
N ASP A 383 1.38 -1.99 -7.72
CA ASP A 383 2.07 -0.95 -8.48
C ASP A 383 1.90 -1.25 -9.97
N GLU A 384 0.79 -0.77 -10.54
CA GLU A 384 0.20 -1.28 -11.79
C GLU A 384 1.16 -1.10 -12.97
N ASN A 385 1.56 0.13 -13.26
CA ASN A 385 2.48 0.41 -14.37
C ASN A 385 3.92 0.06 -14.03
N GLY A 386 4.22 -0.17 -12.75
CA GLY A 386 5.46 -0.78 -12.28
C GLY A 386 5.56 -2.29 -12.52
N GLN A 387 4.44 -2.94 -12.90
CA GLN A 387 4.31 -4.40 -13.09
C GLN A 387 4.66 -5.22 -11.83
N LYS A 388 4.45 -4.65 -10.65
CA LYS A 388 4.97 -5.17 -9.39
C LYS A 388 3.94 -5.21 -8.27
N VAL A 389 4.13 -6.15 -7.36
CA VAL A 389 3.62 -6.06 -5.99
C VAL A 389 4.76 -5.59 -5.10
N ARG A 390 4.58 -4.47 -4.41
CA ARG A 390 5.55 -3.87 -3.49
C ARG A 390 5.16 -4.18 -2.05
N ILE A 391 6.14 -4.18 -1.15
CA ILE A 391 5.95 -4.39 0.27
C ILE A 391 6.70 -3.32 1.06
N LEU A 392 5.97 -2.59 1.90
CA LEU A 392 6.54 -1.75 2.92
C LEU A 392 6.69 -2.55 4.20
N ALA A 393 7.91 -2.61 4.72
CA ALA A 393 8.25 -3.37 5.92
C ALA A 393 9.29 -2.66 6.78
N LYS A 394 9.34 -3.05 8.05
CA LYS A 394 10.37 -2.61 8.97
C LYS A 394 11.72 -3.15 8.54
N TYR A 395 12.74 -2.32 8.63
CA TYR A 395 14.12 -2.66 8.36
C TYR A 395 14.58 -3.79 9.28
N SER A 396 14.98 -4.91 8.69
CA SER A 396 15.37 -6.12 9.43
C SER A 396 16.87 -6.23 9.67
N GLY A 397 17.70 -5.37 9.07
CA GLY A 397 19.17 -5.45 9.18
C GLY A 397 19.68 -5.35 10.62
N SER A 398 18.92 -4.68 11.49
CA SER A 398 19.23 -4.58 12.93
C SER A 398 19.05 -5.87 13.71
N ASN A 399 18.32 -6.86 13.18
CA ASN A 399 18.06 -8.13 13.88
C ASN A 399 19.34 -8.96 14.06
N THR A 400 20.43 -8.59 13.39
CA THR A 400 21.73 -9.24 13.47
C THR A 400 22.54 -8.85 14.71
N VAL A 401 22.10 -7.85 15.47
CA VAL A 401 22.85 -7.30 16.61
C VAL A 401 21.97 -7.15 17.85
N THR A 402 22.57 -7.34 19.02
CA THR A 402 21.92 -7.14 20.31
C THR A 402 22.50 -5.94 21.04
N LYS A 403 21.64 -5.23 21.77
CA LYS A 403 22.01 -4.06 22.56
C LYS A 403 22.79 -4.48 23.80
N ASP A 404 24.07 -4.08 23.87
CA ASP A 404 25.00 -4.43 24.93
C ASP A 404 25.60 -3.20 25.64
N GLY A 405 24.96 -2.03 25.49
CA GLY A 405 25.44 -0.75 26.01
C GLY A 405 26.53 -0.09 25.16
N LYS A 406 27.04 -0.76 24.10
CA LYS A 406 27.93 -0.14 23.11
C LYS A 406 27.14 0.26 21.88
N VAL A 407 27.47 1.42 21.31
CA VAL A 407 26.89 1.84 20.04
C VAL A 407 27.47 0.99 18.90
N LYS A 408 26.60 0.29 18.18
CA LYS A 408 26.94 -0.49 16.99
C LYS A 408 26.81 0.35 15.73
N THR A 409 27.51 -0.04 14.67
CA THR A 409 27.37 0.55 13.34
C THR A 409 27.02 -0.54 12.36
N LEU A 410 25.87 -0.42 11.72
CA LEU A 410 25.41 -1.30 10.65
C LEU A 410 25.57 -0.57 9.33
N LEU A 411 26.20 -1.21 8.35
CA LEU A 411 26.26 -0.74 6.97
C LEU A 411 25.50 -1.73 6.09
N ASN A 412 24.39 -1.30 5.49
CA ASN A 412 23.51 -2.14 4.68
C ASN A 412 23.12 -3.47 5.38
N GLY A 413 22.88 -3.41 6.69
CA GLY A 413 22.44 -4.55 7.51
C GLY A 413 23.58 -5.42 8.05
N VAL A 414 24.82 -5.11 7.69
CA VAL A 414 26.00 -5.84 8.15
C VAL A 414 26.68 -5.07 9.28
N LEU A 415 26.99 -5.75 10.38
CA LEU A 415 27.79 -5.18 11.47
C LEU A 415 29.18 -4.80 10.96
N LEU A 416 29.45 -3.49 10.94
CA LEU A 416 30.73 -2.97 10.51
C LEU A 416 31.76 -3.14 11.62
N LYS A 417 32.83 -3.89 11.31
CA LYS A 417 33.99 -3.98 12.20
C LYS A 417 34.76 -2.67 12.17
N THR A 418 34.75 -1.95 13.27
CA THR A 418 35.49 -0.70 13.43
C THR A 418 36.79 -0.91 14.21
N GLU A 419 37.76 -0.05 13.96
CA GLU A 419 39.01 0.05 14.70
C GLU A 419 38.81 0.48 16.16
N ALA A 420 37.69 1.14 16.46
CA ALA A 420 37.28 1.47 17.82
C ALA A 420 35.74 1.64 17.93
N PRO A 421 35.14 1.49 19.13
CA PRO A 421 33.70 1.72 19.32
C PRO A 421 33.31 3.15 19.00
N ALA A 422 32.07 3.35 18.54
CA ALA A 422 31.48 4.67 18.38
C ALA A 422 31.39 5.41 19.73
N LEU A 423 31.46 6.74 19.69
CA LEU A 423 31.40 7.61 20.86
C LEU A 423 30.04 8.30 20.95
N LEU A 424 29.56 8.48 22.17
CA LEU A 424 28.45 9.37 22.50
C LEU A 424 29.04 10.59 23.19
N GLU A 425 29.12 11.72 22.50
CA GLU A 425 29.57 12.99 23.08
C GLU A 425 28.53 14.08 22.84
N GLN A 426 28.12 14.77 23.91
CA GLN A 426 27.19 15.91 23.85
C GLN A 426 25.89 15.64 23.05
N GLY A 427 25.35 14.42 23.14
CA GLY A 427 24.13 14.01 22.44
C GLY A 427 24.32 13.67 20.95
N ALA A 428 25.56 13.67 20.44
CA ALA A 428 25.90 13.21 19.10
C ALA A 428 26.58 11.84 19.14
N VAL A 429 26.26 11.00 18.16
CA VAL A 429 27.04 9.79 17.87
C VAL A 429 28.19 10.17 16.94
N LEU A 430 29.41 9.89 17.35
CA LEU A 430 30.60 10.06 16.53
C LEU A 430 31.15 8.69 16.15
N LEU A 431 31.44 8.54 14.87
CA LEU A 431 31.98 7.31 14.29
C LEU A 431 33.45 7.47 13.95
N PRO A 432 34.26 6.41 14.06
CA PRO A 432 35.66 6.49 13.71
C PRO A 432 35.84 6.65 12.19
N LEU A 433 36.64 7.64 11.81
CA LEU A 433 36.75 8.11 10.43
C LEU A 433 37.33 7.04 9.48
N ARG A 434 38.31 6.26 9.95
CA ARG A 434 39.04 5.33 9.08
C ARG A 434 38.18 4.14 8.70
N SER A 435 37.67 3.35 9.64
CA SER A 435 36.87 2.17 9.27
C SER A 435 35.58 2.53 8.55
N VAL A 436 34.87 3.59 8.96
CA VAL A 436 33.62 3.99 8.29
C VAL A 436 33.90 4.61 6.92
N GLY A 437 34.88 5.50 6.82
CA GLY A 437 35.26 6.09 5.52
C GLY A 437 35.70 5.03 4.51
N GLN A 438 36.53 4.07 4.94
CA GLN A 438 36.96 2.96 4.07
C GLN A 438 35.78 2.09 3.64
N ALA A 439 34.87 1.75 4.56
CA ALA A 439 33.69 0.94 4.25
C ALA A 439 32.73 1.63 3.25
N LEU A 440 32.71 2.97 3.24
CA LEU A 440 31.96 3.77 2.26
C LEU A 440 32.74 4.02 0.94
N GLY A 441 33.92 3.42 0.81
CA GLY A 441 34.76 3.48 -0.39
C GLY A 441 35.62 4.73 -0.52
N TYR A 442 35.87 5.46 0.58
CA TYR A 442 36.82 6.57 0.59
C TYR A 442 38.25 6.06 0.83
N ALA A 443 39.21 6.68 0.15
CA ALA A 443 40.60 6.67 0.61
C ALA A 443 40.70 7.55 1.85
N VAL A 444 41.25 7.01 2.93
CA VAL A 444 41.31 7.69 4.24
C VAL A 444 42.75 7.88 4.70
N SER A 445 43.11 9.09 5.09
CA SER A 445 44.36 9.36 5.82
C SER A 445 44.10 10.15 7.10
N PHE A 446 44.97 9.96 8.08
CA PHE A 446 44.94 10.67 9.36
C PHE A 446 46.36 11.06 9.75
N ASP A 447 46.59 12.35 9.95
CA ASP A 447 47.81 12.90 10.51
C ASP A 447 47.63 13.03 12.03
N SER A 448 48.32 12.18 12.78
CA SER A 448 48.23 12.15 14.24
C SER A 448 48.87 13.36 14.91
N LYS A 449 49.85 14.02 14.27
CA LYS A 449 50.50 15.22 14.81
C LYS A 449 49.62 16.45 14.61
N ALA A 450 49.12 16.63 13.39
CA ALA A 450 48.20 17.73 13.07
C ALA A 450 46.78 17.50 13.60
N LYS A 451 46.44 16.26 13.98
CA LYS A 451 45.09 15.83 14.37
C LYS A 451 44.05 16.13 13.29
N THR A 452 44.43 15.92 12.03
CA THR A 452 43.60 16.15 10.85
C THR A 452 43.39 14.85 10.08
N GLY A 453 42.16 14.63 9.63
CA GLY A 453 41.80 13.52 8.74
C GLY A 453 41.47 14.01 7.34
N LYS A 454 41.66 13.13 6.36
CA LYS A 454 41.26 13.35 4.97
C LYS A 454 40.46 12.15 4.45
N LEU A 455 39.34 12.42 3.80
CA LEU A 455 38.60 11.46 2.97
C LEU A 455 38.71 11.88 1.51
N ALA A 456 38.94 10.93 0.60
CA ALA A 456 38.95 11.19 -0.83
C ALA A 456 38.18 10.10 -1.60
N LYS A 457 37.33 10.50 -2.55
CA LYS A 457 36.61 9.60 -3.46
C LYS A 457 36.40 10.31 -4.80
N GLY A 458 37.05 9.81 -5.84
CA GLY A 458 37.17 10.54 -7.11
C GLY A 458 37.83 11.91 -6.88
N ASP A 459 37.26 12.95 -7.48
CA ASP A 459 37.74 14.34 -7.38
C ASP A 459 37.29 15.06 -6.10
N VAL A 460 36.56 14.37 -5.22
CA VAL A 460 36.05 14.95 -3.97
C VAL A 460 36.99 14.63 -2.82
N VAL A 461 37.45 15.67 -2.14
CA VAL A 461 38.32 15.60 -0.97
C VAL A 461 37.72 16.36 0.20
N TYR A 462 37.67 15.72 1.37
CA TYR A 462 37.27 16.34 2.63
C TYR A 462 38.48 16.47 3.55
N ALA A 463 38.74 17.67 4.05
CA ALA A 463 39.72 17.92 5.10
C ALA A 463 39.00 18.20 6.42
N ILE A 464 39.28 17.36 7.43
CA ILE A 464 38.55 17.31 8.69
C ILE A 464 39.56 17.57 9.82
N ALA A 465 39.34 18.63 10.60
CA ALA A 465 40.21 18.99 11.72
C ALA A 465 39.56 18.68 13.07
N ASN A 466 40.35 18.12 13.99
CA ASN A 466 39.92 17.90 15.36
C ASN A 466 39.47 19.20 16.04
N GLY A 467 38.34 19.16 16.74
CA GLY A 467 37.76 20.31 17.46
C GLY A 467 37.08 21.35 16.57
N GLN A 468 37.14 21.20 15.25
CA GLN A 468 36.55 22.16 14.31
C GLN A 468 35.25 21.61 13.73
N LYS A 469 34.14 22.34 13.93
CA LYS A 469 32.85 21.99 13.30
C LYS A 469 32.83 22.23 11.79
N LYS A 470 33.90 22.76 11.21
CA LYS A 470 34.01 23.02 9.78
C LYS A 470 34.83 21.93 9.11
N VAL A 471 34.27 21.35 8.05
CA VAL A 471 34.96 20.44 7.14
C VAL A 471 35.11 21.15 5.81
N VAL A 472 36.33 21.20 5.29
CA VAL A 472 36.59 21.79 3.97
C VAL A 472 36.38 20.70 2.92
N LYS A 473 35.43 20.90 2.01
CA LYS A 473 35.17 20.04 0.85
C LYS A 473 35.75 20.68 -0.39
N GLN A 474 36.65 19.97 -1.06
CA GLN A 474 37.17 20.31 -2.39
C GLN A 474 36.55 19.36 -3.41
N ALA A 475 35.94 19.89 -4.47
CA ALA A 475 35.37 19.10 -5.56
C ALA A 475 35.44 19.91 -6.87
N GLY A 476 35.96 19.29 -7.94
CA GLY A 476 36.03 19.95 -9.26
C GLY A 476 36.78 21.29 -9.25
N GLY A 477 37.84 21.42 -8.45
CA GLY A 477 38.62 22.66 -8.29
C GLY A 477 37.96 23.75 -7.43
N THR A 478 36.73 23.53 -6.94
CA THR A 478 36.02 24.47 -6.06
C THR A 478 36.15 24.03 -4.60
N SER A 479 36.30 24.98 -3.68
CA SER A 479 36.32 24.74 -2.23
C SER A 479 35.04 25.25 -1.58
N SER A 480 34.47 24.46 -0.68
CA SER A 480 33.27 24.79 0.11
C SER A 480 33.44 24.32 1.55
N GLU A 481 32.63 24.85 2.47
CA GLU A 481 32.64 24.46 3.89
C GLU A 481 31.35 23.73 4.25
N LEU A 482 31.48 22.61 4.96
CA LEU A 482 30.38 21.89 5.59
C LEU A 482 30.41 22.15 7.09
N VAL A 483 29.28 22.56 7.66
CA VAL A 483 29.16 22.81 9.10
C VAL A 483 28.53 21.60 9.77
N LEU A 484 29.30 20.97 10.65
CA LEU A 484 28.92 19.80 11.42
C LEU A 484 28.08 20.19 12.65
N ASN A 485 27.16 19.31 13.03
CA ASN A 485 26.35 19.43 14.25
C ASN A 485 27.14 19.15 15.53
N GLY A 486 28.34 18.58 15.43
CA GLY A 486 29.29 18.35 16.51
C GLY A 486 30.73 18.52 16.03
N ALA A 487 31.68 18.73 16.94
CA ALA A 487 33.09 18.81 16.56
C ALA A 487 33.67 17.39 16.43
N PRO A 488 34.50 17.09 15.40
CA PRO A 488 35.32 15.90 15.37
C PRO A 488 36.25 15.84 16.58
N VAL A 489 36.51 14.64 17.09
CA VAL A 489 37.39 14.45 18.26
C VAL A 489 38.41 13.35 18.02
N VAL A 490 39.62 13.53 18.54
CA VAL A 490 40.64 12.49 18.56
C VAL A 490 40.62 11.79 19.92
N ARG A 491 40.40 10.47 19.91
CA ARG A 491 40.49 9.60 21.09
C ARG A 491 41.35 8.39 20.75
N ASN A 492 42.30 8.07 21.62
CA ASN A 492 43.17 6.90 21.49
C ASN A 492 43.81 6.74 20.10
N GLY A 493 44.21 7.84 19.47
CA GLY A 493 44.86 7.84 18.16
C GLY A 493 43.91 7.71 16.96
N SER A 494 42.60 7.68 17.17
CA SER A 494 41.58 7.67 16.11
C SER A 494 40.82 8.99 16.08
N LEU A 495 40.61 9.53 14.88
CA LEU A 495 39.71 10.67 14.64
C LEU A 495 38.28 10.18 14.48
N TYR A 496 37.38 10.78 15.25
CA TYR A 496 35.95 10.51 15.23
C TYR A 496 35.20 11.70 14.66
N VAL A 497 34.19 11.43 13.85
CA VAL A 497 33.40 12.46 13.16
C VAL A 497 31.91 12.21 13.43
N PRO A 498 31.10 13.27 13.64
CA PRO A 498 29.66 13.13 13.81
C PRO A 498 29.02 12.35 12.66
N VAL A 499 28.15 11.40 12.99
CA VAL A 499 27.58 10.46 12.02
C VAL A 499 26.83 11.13 10.85
N ARG A 500 26.23 12.30 11.09
CA ARG A 500 25.52 13.09 10.07
C ARG A 500 26.42 13.61 8.95
N PHE A 501 27.73 13.72 9.19
CA PHE A 501 28.69 14.06 8.14
C PHE A 501 28.57 13.08 6.97
N PHE A 502 28.44 11.78 7.26
CA PHE A 502 28.31 10.76 6.23
C PHE A 502 26.97 10.86 5.48
N ALA A 503 25.88 11.31 6.13
CA ALA A 503 24.56 11.43 5.52
C ALA A 503 24.44 12.58 4.49
N THR A 504 25.16 13.67 4.71
CA THR A 504 24.98 14.92 3.94
C THR A 504 25.64 14.85 2.55
N GLU A 505 26.59 13.94 2.38
CA GLU A 505 27.50 13.90 1.22
C GLU A 505 27.42 12.60 0.42
N SER A 506 26.46 11.73 0.76
CA SER A 506 26.26 10.46 0.10
C SER A 506 24.78 10.12 0.01
N ASP A 507 24.39 9.30 -0.97
CA ASP A 507 23.00 8.82 -1.15
C ASP A 507 22.59 7.79 -0.07
N LEU A 508 22.90 8.12 1.19
CA LEU A 508 22.71 7.26 2.34
C LEU A 508 21.58 7.78 3.24
N ASP A 509 20.80 6.83 3.75
CA ASP A 509 19.90 6.99 4.88
C ASP A 509 20.65 6.60 6.15
N ILE A 510 20.73 7.53 7.10
CA ILE A 510 21.40 7.31 8.39
C ILE A 510 20.39 7.50 9.51
N GLN A 511 20.13 6.42 10.24
CA GLN A 511 19.13 6.39 11.30
C GLN A 511 19.66 5.76 12.58
N TRP A 512 19.03 6.10 13.70
CA TRP A 512 19.29 5.47 14.99
C TRP A 512 18.24 4.41 15.26
N ASP A 513 18.69 3.18 15.47
CA ASP A 513 17.86 2.08 15.98
C ASP A 513 18.06 1.94 17.49
N ALA A 514 17.07 2.42 18.24
CA ALA A 514 17.10 2.39 19.70
C ALA A 514 16.99 0.97 20.29
N SER A 515 16.34 0.05 19.56
CA SER A 515 16.13 -1.34 19.98
C SER A 515 17.43 -2.13 19.91
N ALA A 516 18.22 -1.90 18.86
CA ALA A 516 19.54 -2.49 18.68
C ALA A 516 20.66 -1.69 19.35
N GLY A 517 20.44 -0.42 19.70
CA GLY A 517 21.51 0.48 20.11
C GLY A 517 22.51 0.74 18.99
N ALA A 518 22.02 0.86 17.76
CA ALA A 518 22.83 0.89 16.55
C ALA A 518 22.59 2.13 15.71
N VAL A 519 23.65 2.65 15.10
CA VAL A 519 23.54 3.51 13.92
C VAL A 519 23.37 2.60 12.70
N VAL A 520 22.28 2.80 11.98
CA VAL A 520 22.03 2.21 10.67
C VAL A 520 22.50 3.20 9.61
N ILE A 521 23.41 2.75 8.75
CA ILE A 521 23.84 3.45 7.54
C ILE A 521 23.43 2.55 6.38
N ARG A 522 22.55 3.00 5.50
CA ARG A 522 22.11 2.22 4.35
C ARG A 522 21.96 3.09 3.10
N SER A 523 22.08 2.49 1.92
CA SER A 523 21.72 3.20 0.68
C SER A 523 20.24 3.60 0.71
N LYS A 524 19.91 4.77 0.17
CA LYS A 524 18.50 5.19 0.02
C LYS A 524 17.77 4.35 -1.00
N ASN A 525 18.48 3.99 -2.08
CA ASN A 525 18.03 3.12 -3.17
C ASN A 525 18.80 1.80 -3.13
N PHE A 526 18.17 0.68 -3.44
CA PHE A 526 18.85 -0.63 -3.44
C PHE A 526 18.19 -1.66 -4.35
#